data_AF-A0AA42WXS0-F1
#
_entry.id   AF-A0AA42WXS0-F1
#
_cell.length_a   1.000
_cell.length_b   1.000
_cell.length_c   1.000
_cell.angle_alpha   90.00
_cell.angle_beta   90.00
_cell.angle_gamma   90.00
#
_symmetry.space_group_name_H-M   'P 1'
#
loop_
_entity.id
_entity.type
_entity.pdbx_description
1 polymer ?
#
loop_
_entity_poly.entity_id
_entity_poly.type
_entity_poly.pdbx_seq_one_letter_code
_entity_poly.pdbx_strand_id
1 'polypeptide(L)'
;MSFWVYILRCSDGSYYTGHTDDLERRIAQHQSGAIAGYTHDRRPVELVFSETFPDRIDALEREHQIKDWSRKKKEALIRGDWKAVSDAARSRPRVSASLDPGSNRTEAEAAQPLLRTNGNMTDTSPLLPVIVLVRPQLGENIGKAARAMLNFGLTEMRLVSPRDGWPNPDAGPAAAGADFILDKAQVYETLADAVADCAHVYATTVRKRGVTKPVVTPEEAAQEIHAARGRCAYVFGPERSGLETEDVALARKILTVPINPEFGSLNLAQAVILCAYEWSKQANLTQPTVTELGEPAPQEELEGMILQLNTLLEKVGYFFPPDRAPATKLTLRNLLTKPGWNHLEVRTLRGVLSHLNRPRER
;
A
#
# COMPACT_ATOMS: atom_id res chain seq x y z
N MET A 1 -12.61 -24.53 22.92
CA MET A 1 -11.26 -25.07 23.19
C MET A 1 -10.32 -23.88 23.20
N SER A 2 -9.43 -23.78 24.19
CA SER A 2 -8.48 -22.68 24.29
C SER A 2 -7.15 -23.08 23.66
N PHE A 3 -6.54 -22.16 22.92
CA PHE A 3 -5.20 -22.31 22.36
C PHE A 3 -4.21 -21.50 23.19
N TRP A 4 -2.96 -21.93 23.18
CA TRP A 4 -1.90 -21.35 23.98
C TRP A 4 -0.72 -21.04 23.10
N VAL A 5 -0.10 -19.89 23.31
CA VAL A 5 1.26 -19.59 22.85
C VAL A 5 2.17 -19.65 24.05
N TYR A 6 3.34 -20.26 23.90
CA TYR A 6 4.27 -20.44 25.00
C TYR A 6 5.71 -20.20 24.57
N ILE A 7 6.55 -19.78 25.52
CA ILE A 7 7.99 -19.69 25.36
C ILE A 7 8.66 -20.63 26.36
N LEU A 8 9.56 -21.47 25.87
CA LEU A 8 10.43 -22.31 26.67
C LEU A 8 11.84 -21.74 26.67
N ARG A 9 12.49 -21.72 27.83
CA ARG A 9 13.93 -21.51 27.97
C ARG A 9 14.61 -22.87 27.95
N CYS A 10 15.54 -23.06 27.02
CA CYS A 10 16.32 -24.29 26.90
C CYS A 10 17.60 -24.24 27.77
N SER A 11 18.25 -25.37 27.97
CA SER A 11 19.45 -25.48 28.82
C SER A 11 20.65 -24.67 28.32
N ASP A 12 20.74 -24.44 27.01
CA ASP A 12 21.74 -23.56 26.37
C ASP A 12 21.38 -22.06 26.48
N GLY A 13 20.29 -21.73 27.17
CA GLY A 13 19.80 -20.36 27.33
C GLY A 13 19.13 -19.78 26.09
N SER A 14 18.84 -20.60 25.07
CA SER A 14 18.00 -20.22 23.91
C SER A 14 16.50 -20.22 24.27
N TYR A 15 15.70 -19.55 23.44
CA TYR A 15 14.25 -19.49 23.59
C TYR A 15 13.56 -20.19 22.43
N TYR A 16 12.69 -21.15 22.76
CA TYR A 16 11.79 -21.80 21.81
C TYR A 16 10.38 -21.25 21.99
N THR A 17 9.70 -20.95 20.88
CA THR A 17 8.32 -20.46 20.89
C THR A 17 7.44 -21.43 20.12
N GLY A 18 6.30 -21.80 20.69
CA GLY A 18 5.33 -22.73 20.11
C GLY A 18 3.89 -22.35 20.42
N HIS A 19 2.95 -22.97 19.72
CA HIS A 19 1.52 -22.95 20.08
C HIS A 19 0.96 -24.37 20.26
N THR A 20 -0.12 -24.51 21.03
CA THR A 20 -0.82 -25.79 21.25
C THR A 20 -2.23 -25.55 21.79
N ASP A 21 -3.12 -26.54 21.64
CA ASP A 21 -4.44 -26.62 22.27
C ASP A 21 -4.41 -27.24 23.68
N ASP A 22 -3.29 -27.85 24.09
CA ASP A 22 -3.08 -28.47 25.40
C ASP A 22 -1.66 -28.19 25.91
N LEU A 23 -1.55 -27.12 26.70
CA LEU A 23 -0.26 -26.61 27.19
C LEU A 23 0.46 -27.61 28.11
N GLU A 24 -0.26 -28.21 29.06
CA GLU A 24 0.32 -29.14 30.04
C GLU A 24 0.89 -30.38 29.35
N ARG A 25 0.10 -31.01 28.48
CA ARG A 25 0.56 -32.17 27.70
C ARG A 25 1.76 -31.82 26.85
N ARG A 26 1.76 -30.65 26.19
CA ARG A 26 2.85 -30.22 25.32
C ARG A 26 4.14 -29.99 26.08
N ILE A 27 4.09 -29.39 27.28
CA ILE A 27 5.27 -29.19 28.13
C ILE A 27 5.84 -30.54 28.59
N ALA A 28 4.99 -31.47 29.04
CA ALA A 28 5.42 -32.81 29.45
C ALA A 28 6.12 -33.57 28.30
N GLN A 29 5.64 -33.40 27.06
CA GLN A 29 6.28 -33.96 25.87
C GLN A 29 7.67 -33.36 25.59
N HIS A 30 7.83 -32.04 25.75
CA HIS A 30 9.15 -31.40 25.59
C HIS A 30 10.13 -31.81 26.70
N GLN A 31 9.66 -31.97 27.95
CA GLN A 31 10.49 -32.38 29.09
C GLN A 31 10.97 -33.84 28.97
N SER A 32 10.07 -34.75 28.59
CA SER A 32 10.41 -36.17 28.38
C SER A 32 11.25 -36.40 27.11
N GLY A 33 11.27 -35.43 26.18
CA GLY A 33 11.87 -35.58 24.85
C GLY A 33 11.08 -36.50 23.93
N ALA A 34 9.80 -36.71 24.19
CA ALA A 34 8.92 -37.45 23.29
C ALA A 34 8.77 -36.77 21.92
N ILE A 35 9.06 -35.48 21.81
CA ILE A 35 9.10 -34.73 20.55
C ILE A 35 10.55 -34.62 20.06
N ALA A 36 10.85 -35.26 18.94
CA ALA A 36 12.10 -35.03 18.21
C ALA A 36 12.11 -33.61 17.63
N GLY A 37 13.24 -32.90 17.75
CA GLY A 37 13.40 -31.55 17.20
C GLY A 37 14.21 -30.60 18.06
N TYR A 38 14.02 -29.29 17.86
CA TYR A 38 14.86 -28.22 18.42
C TYR A 38 15.12 -28.32 19.93
N THR A 39 14.11 -28.68 20.72
CA THR A 39 14.20 -28.78 22.18
C THR A 39 14.74 -30.13 22.66
N HIS A 40 14.80 -31.17 21.82
CA HIS A 40 15.16 -32.53 22.22
C HIS A 40 16.57 -32.63 22.80
N ASP A 41 17.55 -31.97 22.17
CA ASP A 41 18.95 -32.01 22.61
C ASP A 41 19.29 -30.87 23.58
N ARG A 42 18.31 -30.01 23.89
CA ARG A 42 18.47 -28.79 24.72
C ARG A 42 17.60 -28.82 25.98
N ARG A 43 17.30 -30.03 26.46
CA ARG A 43 16.67 -30.29 27.76
C ARG A 43 17.69 -30.08 28.90
N PRO A 44 17.25 -29.78 30.14
CA PRO A 44 15.86 -29.51 30.53
C PRO A 44 15.36 -28.19 29.94
N VAL A 45 14.04 -28.12 29.72
CA VAL A 45 13.35 -26.92 29.25
C VAL A 45 12.41 -26.39 30.33
N GLU A 46 12.35 -25.07 30.47
CA GLU A 46 11.52 -24.37 31.45
C GLU A 46 10.47 -23.51 30.75
N LEU A 47 9.20 -23.61 31.17
CA LEU A 47 8.16 -22.71 30.69
C LEU A 47 8.37 -21.32 31.32
N VAL A 48 8.67 -20.32 30.50
CA VAL A 48 8.95 -18.95 30.96
C VAL A 48 7.86 -17.95 30.58
N PHE A 49 6.95 -18.31 29.67
CA PHE A 49 5.82 -17.47 29.28
C PHE A 49 4.70 -18.34 28.68
N SER A 50 3.45 -18.01 28.98
CA SER A 50 2.28 -18.53 28.27
C SER A 50 1.20 -17.47 28.14
N GLU A 51 0.47 -17.50 27.03
CA GLU A 51 -0.62 -16.59 26.70
C GLU A 51 -1.76 -17.40 26.06
N THR A 52 -3.01 -17.12 26.44
CA THR A 52 -4.19 -17.90 26.03
C THR A 52 -5.00 -17.19 24.96
N PHE A 53 -5.47 -17.95 23.97
CA PHE A 53 -6.24 -17.46 22.83
C PHE A 53 -7.51 -18.30 22.61
N PRO A 54 -8.61 -17.69 22.16
CA PRO A 54 -9.85 -18.41 21.87
C PRO A 54 -9.81 -19.17 20.54
N ASP A 55 -8.91 -18.82 19.62
CA ASP A 55 -8.77 -19.40 18.28
C ASP A 55 -7.33 -19.86 18.01
N ARG A 56 -7.17 -20.92 17.21
CA ARG A 56 -5.88 -21.45 16.78
C ARG A 56 -5.12 -20.46 15.88
N ILE A 57 -5.84 -19.73 15.03
CA ILE A 57 -5.25 -18.77 14.09
C ILE A 57 -4.60 -17.63 14.86
N ASP A 58 -5.29 -17.08 15.88
CA ASP A 58 -4.75 -16.01 16.72
C ASP A 58 -3.47 -16.48 17.46
N ALA A 59 -3.48 -17.72 17.99
CA ALA A 59 -2.30 -18.31 18.62
C ALA A 59 -1.14 -18.52 17.63
N LEU A 60 -1.43 -18.94 16.39
CA LEU A 60 -0.42 -19.14 15.35
C LEU A 60 0.20 -17.81 14.90
N GLU A 61 -0.61 -16.78 14.67
CA GLU A 61 -0.12 -15.43 14.30
C GLU A 61 0.76 -14.85 15.40
N ARG A 62 0.34 -15.01 16.67
CA ARG A 62 1.13 -14.58 17.82
C ARG A 62 2.44 -15.36 17.96
N GLU A 63 2.42 -16.67 17.73
CA GLU A 63 3.64 -17.50 17.68
C GLU A 63 4.60 -17.00 16.60
N HIS A 64 4.11 -16.75 15.38
CA HIS A 64 4.91 -16.21 14.28
C HIS A 64 5.51 -14.85 14.63
N GLN A 65 4.72 -13.96 15.22
CA GLN A 65 5.19 -12.65 15.66
C GLN A 65 6.32 -12.77 16.68
N ILE A 66 6.15 -13.60 17.72
CA ILE A 66 7.16 -13.79 18.77
C ILE A 66 8.40 -14.49 18.21
N LYS A 67 8.28 -15.45 17.29
CA LYS A 67 9.43 -16.17 16.72
C LYS A 67 10.48 -15.21 16.13
N ASP A 68 10.03 -14.19 15.40
CA ASP A 68 10.88 -13.19 14.74
C ASP A 68 11.41 -12.10 15.69
N TRP A 69 11.03 -12.10 16.96
CA TRP A 69 11.51 -11.11 17.91
C TRP A 69 12.97 -11.34 18.32
N SER A 70 13.67 -10.21 18.49
CA SER A 70 15.00 -10.19 19.10
C SER A 70 14.94 -10.77 20.52
N ARG A 71 16.05 -11.36 20.97
CA ARG A 71 16.18 -11.93 22.32
C ARG A 71 15.78 -10.92 23.40
N LYS A 72 16.22 -9.66 23.27
CA LYS A 72 15.89 -8.56 24.19
C LYS A 72 14.38 -8.32 24.30
N LYS A 73 13.66 -8.42 23.17
CA LYS A 73 12.20 -8.22 23.13
C LYS A 73 11.44 -9.41 23.73
N LYS A 74 11.92 -10.65 23.52
CA LYS A 74 11.40 -11.87 24.18
C LYS A 74 11.60 -11.82 25.70
N GLU A 75 12.78 -11.42 26.15
CA GLU A 75 13.09 -11.25 27.59
C GLU A 75 12.27 -10.14 28.25
N ALA A 76 11.92 -9.07 27.51
CA ALA A 76 11.00 -8.05 27.99
C ALA A 76 9.57 -8.58 28.12
N LEU A 77 9.11 -9.38 27.15
CA LEU A 77 7.80 -10.04 27.21
C LEU A 77 7.69 -11.01 28.39
N ILE A 78 8.71 -11.85 28.60
CA ILE A 78 8.78 -12.81 29.72
C ILE A 78 8.69 -12.09 31.08
N ARG A 79 9.27 -10.89 31.19
CA ARG A 79 9.23 -10.07 32.42
C ARG A 79 7.93 -9.28 32.60
N GLY A 80 7.02 -9.30 31.62
CA GLY A 80 5.83 -8.45 31.61
C GLY A 80 6.12 -6.94 31.49
N ASP A 81 7.33 -6.57 31.07
CA ASP A 81 7.77 -5.18 30.94
C ASP A 81 7.49 -4.65 29.53
N TRP A 82 6.24 -4.22 29.32
CA TRP A 82 5.76 -3.71 28.04
C TRP A 82 6.49 -2.46 27.55
N LYS A 83 7.03 -1.65 28.48
CA LYS A 83 7.84 -0.48 28.12
C LYS A 83 9.15 -0.93 27.46
N ALA A 84 9.82 -1.91 28.04
CA ALA A 84 11.03 -2.48 27.45
C ALA A 84 10.77 -3.26 26.15
N VAL A 85 9.59 -3.87 25.97
CA VAL A 85 9.17 -4.49 24.70
C VAL A 85 9.06 -3.44 23.60
N SER A 86 8.45 -2.28 23.90
CA SER A 86 8.32 -1.14 22.99
C SER A 86 9.69 -0.55 22.62
N ASP A 87 10.55 -0.33 23.61
CA ASP A 87 11.88 0.25 23.38
C ASP A 87 12.78 -0.70 22.55
N ALA A 88 12.67 -2.02 22.77
CA ALA A 88 13.40 -3.03 21.99
C ALA A 88 12.92 -3.15 20.53
N ALA A 89 11.76 -2.58 20.18
CA ALA A 89 11.26 -2.52 18.80
C ALA A 89 11.80 -1.31 18.02
N ARG A 90 12.37 -0.29 18.67
CA ARG A 90 12.72 1.02 18.06
C ARG A 90 14.13 1.15 17.44
N SER A 91 14.87 0.08 17.11
CA SER A 91 16.22 0.18 16.50
C SER A 91 16.22 -0.30 15.05
N ARG A 92 16.65 0.44 13.99
CA ARG A 92 17.70 1.46 13.78
C ARG A 92 17.24 2.56 12.78
N PRO A 93 17.65 3.84 12.94
CA PRO A 93 17.75 4.78 11.81
C PRO A 93 19.04 4.53 11.02
N ARG A 94 18.98 4.44 9.68
CA ARG A 94 20.18 4.52 8.82
C ARG A 94 20.57 6.00 8.70
N VAL A 95 21.78 6.33 9.15
CA VAL A 95 22.37 7.66 8.97
C VAL A 95 22.77 7.82 7.50
N SER A 96 22.12 8.73 6.77
CA SER A 96 22.61 9.24 5.48
C SER A 96 23.48 10.46 5.75
N ALA A 97 24.76 10.37 5.39
CA ALA A 97 25.71 11.46 5.47
C ALA A 97 25.27 12.64 4.58
N SER A 98 25.08 13.80 5.20
CA SER A 98 24.89 15.09 4.57
C SER A 98 26.24 15.65 4.12
N LEU A 99 26.35 15.97 2.84
CA LEU A 99 27.39 16.84 2.28
C LEU A 99 26.81 18.26 2.22
N ASP A 100 27.45 19.19 2.94
CA ASP A 100 27.31 20.64 2.75
C ASP A 100 27.72 21.03 1.33
N PRO A 101 27.16 22.12 0.78
CA PRO A 101 27.99 23.30 0.67
C PRO A 101 27.25 24.64 0.90
N GLY A 102 27.89 25.51 1.66
CA GLY A 102 28.39 26.78 1.12
C GLY A 102 27.36 27.88 0.83
N SER A 103 27.28 28.81 1.78
CA SER A 103 26.80 30.18 1.67
C SER A 103 27.14 30.91 0.36
N ASN A 104 26.16 31.59 -0.25
CA ASN A 104 26.25 33.05 -0.42
C ASN A 104 24.89 33.68 -0.76
N ARG A 105 24.62 34.79 -0.06
CA ARG A 105 23.52 35.72 -0.30
C ARG A 105 23.83 36.59 -1.52
N THR A 106 22.79 36.98 -2.25
CA THR A 106 22.59 38.38 -2.68
C THR A 106 21.12 38.64 -2.92
N GLU A 107 20.62 39.67 -2.26
CA GLU A 107 19.33 40.33 -2.48
C GLU A 107 19.38 41.14 -3.78
N ALA A 108 18.26 41.21 -4.53
CA ALA A 108 17.73 42.42 -5.17
C ALA A 108 16.59 42.10 -6.16
N GLU A 109 15.47 42.82 -5.97
CA GLU A 109 14.55 43.34 -7.01
C GLU A 109 13.64 42.33 -7.78
N ALA A 110 12.32 42.51 -7.98
CA ALA A 110 11.45 43.69 -7.88
C ALA A 110 9.96 43.30 -7.67
N ALA A 111 9.24 44.19 -6.98
CA ALA A 111 7.78 44.44 -6.93
C ALA A 111 7.15 44.54 -8.35
N GLN A 112 5.86 44.36 -8.67
CA GLN A 112 4.51 44.38 -8.04
C GLN A 112 3.50 44.11 -9.22
N PRO A 113 2.16 44.26 -9.12
CA PRO A 113 1.18 43.68 -8.20
C PRO A 113 0.01 42.98 -8.98
N LEU A 114 -0.64 41.95 -8.43
CA LEU A 114 -1.92 41.48 -8.97
C LEU A 114 -3.09 42.00 -8.15
N LEU A 115 -4.01 42.65 -8.88
CA LEU A 115 -5.24 43.26 -8.43
C LEU A 115 -6.01 42.37 -7.45
N ARG A 116 -6.42 42.97 -6.34
CA ARG A 116 -7.55 42.50 -5.55
C ARG A 116 -8.83 42.78 -6.35
N THR A 117 -9.47 41.72 -6.84
CA THR A 117 -10.88 41.74 -7.16
C THR A 117 -11.62 40.87 -6.14
N ASN A 118 -12.51 41.52 -5.38
CA ASN A 118 -13.49 40.84 -4.55
C ASN A 118 -14.42 40.05 -5.46
N GLY A 119 -14.26 38.74 -5.48
CA GLY A 119 -15.21 37.80 -6.04
C GLY A 119 -15.18 36.54 -5.19
N ASN A 120 -16.32 36.15 -4.64
CA ASN A 120 -16.54 34.86 -4.00
C ASN A 120 -16.09 33.73 -4.95
N MET A 121 -14.84 33.30 -4.83
CA MET A 121 -14.41 31.98 -5.30
C MET A 121 -14.88 31.03 -4.21
N THR A 122 -16.00 30.34 -4.47
CA THR A 122 -16.28 29.09 -3.77
C THR A 122 -15.03 28.23 -3.88
N ASP A 123 -14.42 27.90 -2.75
CA ASP A 123 -13.32 26.94 -2.65
C ASP A 123 -13.85 25.59 -3.16
N THR A 124 -13.68 25.32 -4.46
CA THR A 124 -14.08 24.06 -5.10
C THR A 124 -12.92 23.07 -5.06
N SER A 125 -12.17 23.05 -3.96
CA SER A 125 -11.30 21.92 -3.66
C SER A 125 -12.23 20.71 -3.39
N PRO A 126 -12.09 19.58 -4.11
CA PRO A 126 -12.97 18.43 -3.91
C PRO A 126 -12.90 17.97 -2.45
N LEU A 127 -14.07 17.86 -1.80
CA LEU A 127 -14.14 17.42 -0.42
C LEU A 127 -13.66 15.96 -0.35
N LEU A 128 -12.54 15.74 0.36
CA LEU A 128 -12.01 14.40 0.57
C LEU A 128 -13.06 13.56 1.31
N PRO A 129 -13.27 12.28 0.91
CA PRO A 129 -14.17 11.42 1.65
C PRO A 129 -13.59 11.08 3.02
N VAL A 130 -14.49 10.99 4.00
CA VAL A 130 -14.18 10.59 5.37
C VAL A 130 -14.11 9.07 5.45
N ILE A 131 -13.08 8.54 6.12
CA ILE A 131 -12.99 7.12 6.44
C ILE A 131 -13.49 6.89 7.85
N VAL A 132 -14.59 6.14 7.98
CA VAL A 132 -15.22 5.85 9.27
C VAL A 132 -15.02 4.38 9.61
N LEU A 133 -14.31 4.10 10.71
CA LEU A 133 -14.10 2.75 11.22
C LEU A 133 -15.05 2.50 12.39
N VAL A 134 -16.00 1.60 12.20
CA VAL A 134 -17.02 1.25 13.19
C VAL A 134 -16.56 0.08 14.03
N ARG A 135 -16.47 0.31 15.34
CA ARG A 135 -16.09 -0.67 16.36
C ARG A 135 -14.82 -1.48 15.97
N PRO A 136 -13.73 -0.84 15.48
CA PRO A 136 -12.51 -1.56 15.10
C PRO A 136 -11.95 -2.32 16.31
N GLN A 137 -11.47 -3.55 16.08
CA GLN A 137 -11.05 -4.42 17.17
C GLN A 137 -9.57 -4.25 17.53
N LEU A 138 -8.70 -4.03 16.54
CA LEU A 138 -7.25 -3.98 16.78
C LEU A 138 -6.67 -2.62 16.40
N GLY A 139 -5.90 -2.02 17.33
CA GLY A 139 -5.15 -0.78 17.07
C GLY A 139 -4.24 -0.89 15.84
N GLU A 140 -3.61 -2.04 15.63
CA GLU A 140 -2.80 -2.30 14.43
C GLU A 140 -3.59 -2.13 13.12
N ASN A 141 -4.86 -2.54 13.09
CA ASN A 141 -5.68 -2.41 11.88
C ASN A 141 -6.09 -0.96 11.63
N ILE A 142 -6.30 -0.18 12.70
CA ILE A 142 -6.49 1.27 12.60
C ILE A 142 -5.24 1.92 11.99
N GLY A 143 -4.05 1.55 12.48
CA GLY A 143 -2.78 2.02 11.93
C GLY A 143 -2.58 1.64 10.47
N LYS A 144 -2.80 0.35 10.11
CA LYS A 144 -2.73 -0.14 8.72
C LYS A 144 -3.75 0.59 7.82
N ALA A 145 -4.94 0.90 8.32
CA ALA A 145 -5.94 1.69 7.60
C ALA A 145 -5.47 3.14 7.38
N ALA A 146 -4.92 3.80 8.39
CA ALA A 146 -4.35 5.15 8.25
C ALA A 146 -3.22 5.18 7.22
N ARG A 147 -2.33 4.17 7.24
CA ARG A 147 -1.29 4.01 6.21
C ARG A 147 -1.89 3.87 4.81
N ALA A 148 -2.91 3.02 4.67
CA ALA A 148 -3.61 2.83 3.40
C ALA A 148 -4.26 4.13 2.91
N MET A 149 -4.87 4.91 3.80
CA MET A 149 -5.43 6.23 3.46
C MET A 149 -4.38 7.18 2.91
N LEU A 150 -3.25 7.31 3.62
CA LEU A 150 -2.19 8.25 3.24
C LEU A 150 -1.54 7.90 1.91
N ASN A 151 -1.36 6.60 1.60
CA ASN A 151 -0.84 6.14 0.31
C ASN A 151 -1.64 6.69 -0.88
N PHE A 152 -2.91 7.02 -0.67
CA PHE A 152 -3.84 7.46 -1.70
C PHE A 152 -4.39 8.87 -1.44
N GLY A 153 -3.76 9.65 -0.55
CA GLY A 153 -4.11 11.05 -0.33
C GLY A 153 -5.34 11.31 0.56
N LEU A 154 -5.90 10.28 1.20
CA LEU A 154 -7.00 10.43 2.16
C LEU A 154 -6.44 10.74 3.55
N THR A 155 -7.08 11.65 4.28
CA THR A 155 -6.52 12.20 5.53
C THR A 155 -7.50 12.34 6.69
N GLU A 156 -8.81 12.27 6.45
CA GLU A 156 -9.83 12.40 7.49
C GLU A 156 -10.31 11.02 7.96
N MET A 157 -9.97 10.66 9.20
CA MET A 157 -10.37 9.41 9.87
C MET A 157 -11.32 9.69 11.02
N ARG A 158 -12.38 8.88 11.13
CA ARG A 158 -13.29 8.86 12.28
C ARG A 158 -13.42 7.45 12.83
N LEU A 159 -13.43 7.33 14.15
CA LEU A 159 -13.54 6.07 14.87
C LEU A 159 -14.86 6.07 15.65
N VAL A 160 -15.66 5.03 15.50
CA VAL A 160 -16.91 4.87 16.26
C VAL A 160 -16.71 3.76 17.27
N SER A 161 -16.75 4.08 18.57
CA SER A 161 -16.64 3.11 19.67
C SER A 161 -15.53 2.07 19.46
N PRO A 162 -14.25 2.47 19.29
CA PRO A 162 -13.14 1.53 19.12
C PRO A 162 -13.05 0.60 20.33
N ARG A 163 -12.98 -0.72 20.09
CA ARG A 163 -13.15 -1.75 21.13
C ARG A 163 -12.11 -1.63 22.24
N ASP A 164 -10.86 -1.42 21.87
CA ASP A 164 -9.72 -1.31 22.78
C ASP A 164 -9.44 0.15 23.20
N GLY A 165 -10.39 1.05 22.94
CA GLY A 165 -10.26 2.47 23.23
C GLY A 165 -9.35 3.24 22.26
N TRP A 166 -9.30 4.55 22.44
CA TRP A 166 -8.46 5.47 21.67
C TRP A 166 -7.94 6.60 22.57
N PRO A 167 -6.67 7.04 22.43
CA PRO A 167 -5.63 6.55 21.50
C PRO A 167 -5.11 5.15 21.85
N ASN A 168 -4.69 4.39 20.83
CA ASN A 168 -4.14 3.05 20.99
C ASN A 168 -2.65 3.00 20.57
N PRO A 169 -1.72 2.55 21.45
CA PRO A 169 -0.29 2.56 21.17
C PRO A 169 0.14 1.63 20.03
N ASP A 170 -0.65 0.59 19.70
CA ASP A 170 -0.35 -0.36 18.64
C ASP A 170 -0.67 0.20 17.24
N ALA A 171 -1.43 1.30 17.16
CA ALA A 171 -1.76 1.95 15.89
C ALA A 171 -0.57 2.69 15.27
N GLY A 172 0.26 3.36 16.08
CA GLY A 172 1.39 4.18 15.60
C GLY A 172 2.41 3.38 14.77
N PRO A 173 3.00 2.29 15.32
CA PRO A 173 3.95 1.47 14.58
C PRO A 173 3.38 0.90 13.27
N ALA A 174 2.08 0.60 13.24
CA ALA A 174 1.39 0.06 12.07
C ALA A 174 1.08 1.12 11.00
N ALA A 175 0.94 2.40 11.39
CA ALA A 175 0.72 3.53 10.49
C ALA A 175 1.94 3.91 9.65
N ALA A 176 3.16 3.59 10.12
CA ALA A 176 4.40 3.73 9.38
C ALA A 176 4.57 5.10 8.67
N GLY A 177 4.40 6.19 9.43
CA GLY A 177 4.52 7.57 8.93
C GLY A 177 3.19 8.28 8.64
N ALA A 178 2.06 7.57 8.78
CA ALA A 178 0.72 8.16 8.75
C ALA A 178 0.22 8.63 10.14
N ASP A 179 1.15 8.91 11.07
CA ASP A 179 0.84 9.26 12.46
C ASP A 179 -0.09 10.49 12.57
N PHE A 180 0.07 11.48 11.68
CA PHE A 180 -0.77 12.67 11.69
C PHE A 180 -2.26 12.39 11.43
N ILE A 181 -2.60 11.30 10.72
CA ILE A 181 -4.00 10.88 10.52
C ILE A 181 -4.55 10.35 11.83
N LEU A 182 -3.74 9.57 12.57
CA LEU A 182 -4.11 9.06 13.89
C LEU A 182 -4.28 10.19 14.91
N ASP A 183 -3.36 11.17 14.91
CA ASP A 183 -3.41 12.32 15.82
C ASP A 183 -4.65 13.20 15.58
N LYS A 184 -5.11 13.27 14.33
CA LYS A 184 -6.32 14.01 13.92
C LYS A 184 -7.59 13.15 13.95
N ALA A 185 -7.50 11.87 14.26
CA ALA A 185 -8.64 10.97 14.24
C ALA A 185 -9.68 11.40 15.27
N GLN A 186 -10.93 11.57 14.82
CA GLN A 186 -12.04 11.96 15.69
C GLN A 186 -12.77 10.72 16.20
N VAL A 187 -13.06 10.67 17.50
CA VAL A 187 -13.75 9.54 18.13
C VAL A 187 -15.19 9.93 18.44
N TYR A 188 -16.11 9.04 18.10
CA TYR A 188 -17.54 9.19 18.29
C TYR A 188 -18.10 7.97 19.02
N GLU A 189 -19.18 8.18 19.78
CA GLU A 189 -19.90 7.07 20.42
C GLU A 189 -20.76 6.31 19.40
N THR A 190 -21.47 7.04 18.52
CA THR A 190 -22.39 6.47 17.55
C THR A 190 -21.96 6.72 16.10
N LEU A 191 -22.39 5.83 15.20
CA LEU A 191 -22.17 6.03 13.76
C LEU A 191 -22.92 7.26 13.25
N ALA A 192 -24.12 7.54 13.79
CA ALA A 192 -24.92 8.70 13.39
C ALA A 192 -24.16 10.01 13.62
N ASP A 193 -23.52 10.17 14.77
CA ASP A 193 -22.72 11.36 15.08
C ASP A 193 -21.49 11.45 14.17
N ALA A 194 -20.85 10.31 13.91
CA ALA A 194 -19.66 10.23 13.08
C ALA A 194 -19.91 10.52 11.60
N VAL A 195 -21.15 10.58 11.12
CA VAL A 195 -21.48 10.92 9.73
C VAL A 195 -22.52 12.04 9.62
N ALA A 196 -22.78 12.78 10.71
CA ALA A 196 -23.83 13.79 10.78
C ALA A 196 -23.68 14.91 9.73
N ASP A 197 -22.45 15.24 9.33
CA ASP A 197 -22.11 16.23 8.31
C ASP A 197 -21.97 15.63 6.89
N CYS A 198 -22.15 14.33 6.71
CA CYS A 198 -21.98 13.64 5.43
C CYS A 198 -23.32 13.45 4.70
N ALA A 199 -23.46 14.08 3.52
CA ALA A 199 -24.62 13.95 2.66
C ALA A 199 -24.70 12.57 1.96
N HIS A 200 -23.55 11.92 1.79
CA HIS A 200 -23.43 10.63 1.13
C HIS A 200 -22.65 9.64 2.01
N VAL A 201 -23.29 8.54 2.38
CA VAL A 201 -22.71 7.52 3.26
C VAL A 201 -22.76 6.16 2.56
N TYR A 202 -21.60 5.50 2.45
CA TYR A 202 -21.42 4.22 1.78
C TYR A 202 -21.00 3.15 2.80
N ALA A 203 -21.86 2.17 3.07
CA ALA A 203 -21.57 1.08 4.01
C ALA A 203 -20.91 -0.10 3.31
N THR A 204 -19.68 -0.47 3.71
CA THR A 204 -18.98 -1.61 3.12
C THR A 204 -19.48 -2.93 3.70
N THR A 205 -20.01 -3.82 2.87
CA THR A 205 -20.39 -5.17 3.29
C THR A 205 -20.38 -6.12 2.10
N VAL A 206 -19.99 -7.37 2.36
CA VAL A 206 -20.08 -8.49 1.40
C VAL A 206 -21.31 -9.36 1.66
N ARG A 207 -22.00 -9.13 2.79
CA ARG A 207 -23.18 -9.89 3.21
C ARG A 207 -24.45 -9.21 2.72
N LYS A 208 -25.40 -9.99 2.20
CA LYS A 208 -26.78 -9.56 1.96
C LYS A 208 -27.48 -9.37 3.31
N ARG A 209 -27.42 -8.18 3.89
CA ARG A 209 -27.93 -7.85 5.24
C ARG A 209 -29.46 -7.74 5.36
N GLY A 210 -30.22 -8.27 4.40
CA GLY A 210 -31.69 -8.16 4.37
C GLY A 210 -32.23 -6.74 4.16
N VAL A 211 -31.35 -5.76 3.93
CA VAL A 211 -31.71 -4.36 3.68
C VAL A 211 -31.72 -4.11 2.18
N THR A 212 -32.82 -3.56 1.65
CA THR A 212 -32.97 -3.19 0.24
C THR A 212 -32.42 -1.79 0.01
N LYS A 213 -31.14 -1.70 -0.39
CA LYS A 213 -30.46 -0.44 -0.78
C LYS A 213 -29.74 -0.62 -2.11
N PRO A 214 -29.50 0.47 -2.87
CA PRO A 214 -28.64 0.40 -4.03
C PRO A 214 -27.25 -0.11 -3.64
N VAL A 215 -26.72 -1.03 -4.46
CA VAL A 215 -25.40 -1.62 -4.28
C VAL A 215 -24.49 -1.06 -5.35
N VAL A 216 -23.30 -0.63 -4.94
CA VAL A 216 -22.25 -0.12 -5.83
C VAL A 216 -20.93 -0.83 -5.54
N THR A 217 -20.08 -0.91 -6.55
CA THR A 217 -18.69 -1.33 -6.44
C THR A 217 -17.81 -0.19 -5.91
N PRO A 218 -16.57 -0.46 -5.47
CA PRO A 218 -15.64 0.60 -5.07
C PRO A 218 -15.35 1.61 -6.18
N GLU A 219 -15.30 1.18 -7.45
CA GLU A 219 -15.11 2.04 -8.62
C GLU A 219 -16.29 3.00 -8.82
N GLU A 220 -17.53 2.47 -8.83
CA GLU A 220 -18.75 3.27 -8.95
C GLU A 220 -18.88 4.25 -7.77
N ALA A 221 -18.60 3.80 -6.54
CA ALA A 221 -18.62 4.67 -5.37
C ALA A 221 -17.59 5.80 -5.49
N ALA A 222 -16.38 5.51 -5.98
CA ALA A 222 -15.36 6.53 -6.22
C ALA A 222 -15.82 7.58 -7.24
N GLN A 223 -16.39 7.15 -8.38
CA GLN A 223 -16.95 8.06 -9.39
C GLN A 223 -18.04 8.96 -8.82
N GLU A 224 -18.95 8.37 -8.04
CA GLU A 224 -20.02 9.13 -7.39
C GLU A 224 -19.48 10.14 -6.38
N ILE A 225 -18.46 9.78 -5.60
CA ILE A 225 -17.86 10.68 -4.61
C ILE A 225 -17.17 11.87 -5.28
N HIS A 226 -16.46 11.66 -6.39
CA HIS A 226 -15.86 12.76 -7.15
C HIS A 226 -16.90 13.69 -7.79
N ALA A 227 -18.06 13.15 -8.17
CA ALA A 227 -19.16 13.92 -8.75
C ALA A 227 -20.13 14.52 -7.70
N ALA A 228 -20.03 14.09 -6.43
CA ALA A 228 -20.98 14.45 -5.39
C ALA A 228 -20.85 15.91 -4.94
N ARG A 229 -21.95 16.46 -4.47
CA ARG A 229 -21.98 17.72 -3.71
C ARG A 229 -22.16 17.40 -2.23
N GLY A 230 -21.38 18.04 -1.37
CA GLY A 230 -21.39 17.78 0.07
C GLY A 230 -20.41 16.68 0.48
N ARG A 231 -20.28 16.46 1.79
CA ARG A 231 -19.32 15.49 2.34
C ARG A 231 -19.77 14.05 2.10
N CYS A 232 -18.78 13.20 1.82
CA CYS A 232 -18.96 11.76 1.59
C CYS A 232 -18.24 10.96 2.67
N ALA A 233 -18.78 9.81 3.06
CA ALA A 233 -18.14 8.88 3.99
C ALA A 233 -18.15 7.45 3.49
N TYR A 234 -17.00 6.78 3.59
CA TYR A 234 -16.91 5.33 3.53
C TYR A 234 -16.95 4.77 4.96
N VAL A 235 -17.84 3.82 5.21
CA VAL A 235 -18.06 3.22 6.53
C VAL A 235 -17.65 1.76 6.49
N PHE A 236 -16.71 1.40 7.36
CA PHE A 236 -16.16 0.05 7.49
C PHE A 236 -16.52 -0.54 8.85
N GLY A 237 -16.90 -1.81 8.87
CA GLY A 237 -17.25 -2.51 10.10
C GLY A 237 -16.08 -3.27 10.73
N PRO A 238 -16.31 -3.91 11.89
CA PRO A 238 -15.32 -4.74 12.56
C PRO A 238 -14.87 -5.92 11.71
N GLU A 239 -13.64 -6.36 11.92
CA GLU A 239 -12.91 -7.36 11.12
C GLU A 239 -13.66 -8.69 10.97
N ARG A 240 -14.27 -9.18 12.06
CA ARG A 240 -14.94 -10.49 12.08
C ARG A 240 -16.41 -10.41 11.70
N SER A 241 -17.13 -9.43 12.26
CA SER A 241 -18.58 -9.35 12.17
C SER A 241 -19.08 -8.51 11.00
N GLY A 242 -18.24 -7.60 10.48
CA GLY A 242 -18.68 -6.53 9.57
C GLY A 242 -19.72 -5.61 10.21
N LEU A 243 -20.24 -4.67 9.41
CA LEU A 243 -21.27 -3.73 9.86
C LEU A 243 -22.56 -4.43 10.28
N GLU A 244 -23.20 -3.95 11.33
CA GLU A 244 -24.51 -4.42 11.76
C GLU A 244 -25.61 -3.92 10.81
N THR A 245 -26.78 -4.54 10.88
CA THR A 245 -27.92 -4.17 10.03
C THR A 245 -28.31 -2.70 10.23
N GLU A 246 -28.21 -2.21 11.47
CA GLU A 246 -28.49 -0.81 11.84
C GLU A 246 -27.47 0.16 11.23
N ASP A 247 -26.17 -0.20 11.24
CA ASP A 247 -25.13 0.59 10.59
C ASP A 247 -25.37 0.69 9.07
N VAL A 248 -25.74 -0.43 8.44
CA VAL A 248 -26.05 -0.49 7.01
C VAL A 248 -27.33 0.30 6.71
N ALA A 249 -28.31 0.29 7.61
CA ALA A 249 -29.57 1.03 7.47
C ALA A 249 -29.34 2.55 7.41
N LEU A 250 -28.32 3.06 8.11
CA LEU A 250 -27.96 4.47 8.12
C LEU A 250 -27.35 4.94 6.78
N ALA A 251 -26.58 4.08 6.12
CA ALA A 251 -25.92 4.42 4.87
C ALA A 251 -26.90 4.59 3.70
N ARG A 252 -26.60 5.48 2.75
CA ARG A 252 -27.43 5.66 1.54
C ARG A 252 -27.29 4.49 0.57
N LYS A 253 -26.09 3.94 0.46
CA LYS A 253 -25.74 2.83 -0.45
C LYS A 253 -24.89 1.78 0.24
N ILE A 254 -25.00 0.56 -0.25
CA ILE A 254 -24.10 -0.53 0.10
C ILE A 254 -22.94 -0.51 -0.88
N LEU A 255 -21.71 -0.57 -0.38
CA LEU A 255 -20.51 -0.76 -1.17
C LEU A 255 -20.05 -2.21 -1.01
N THR A 256 -20.06 -2.95 -2.12
CA THR A 256 -19.65 -4.36 -2.16
C THR A 256 -18.40 -4.48 -3.01
N VAL A 257 -17.29 -4.92 -2.40
CA VAL A 257 -16.08 -5.27 -3.13
C VAL A 257 -16.29 -6.61 -3.84
N PRO A 258 -16.07 -6.72 -5.17
CA PRO A 258 -16.16 -7.99 -5.88
C PRO A 258 -14.98 -8.89 -5.49
N ILE A 259 -15.24 -9.83 -4.57
CA ILE A 259 -14.26 -10.83 -4.10
C ILE A 259 -14.79 -12.25 -4.31
N ASN A 260 -13.94 -13.25 -4.09
CA ASN A 260 -14.33 -14.65 -4.19
C ASN A 260 -15.57 -14.95 -3.32
N PRO A 261 -16.71 -15.39 -3.90
CA PRO A 261 -17.91 -15.72 -3.14
C PRO A 261 -17.70 -16.81 -2.09
N GLU A 262 -16.73 -17.71 -2.30
CA GLU A 262 -16.41 -18.79 -1.36
C GLU A 262 -15.56 -18.32 -0.18
N PHE A 263 -14.91 -17.15 -0.30
CA PHE A 263 -14.07 -16.57 0.74
C PHE A 263 -14.27 -15.05 0.82
N GLY A 264 -15.44 -14.66 1.33
CA GLY A 264 -15.87 -13.27 1.47
C GLY A 264 -15.32 -12.58 2.72
N SER A 265 -14.02 -12.61 2.98
CA SER A 265 -13.42 -11.94 4.15
C SER A 265 -12.17 -11.16 3.75
N LEU A 266 -12.27 -9.83 3.84
CA LEU A 266 -11.13 -8.92 3.67
C LEU A 266 -10.73 -8.39 5.04
N ASN A 267 -9.42 -8.26 5.28
CA ASN A 267 -8.94 -7.49 6.43
C ASN A 267 -9.41 -6.02 6.32
N LEU A 268 -9.67 -5.37 7.45
CA LEU A 268 -10.15 -3.98 7.50
C LEU A 268 -9.29 -3.03 6.66
N ALA A 269 -7.97 -3.07 6.83
CA ALA A 269 -7.06 -2.22 6.08
C ALA A 269 -7.04 -2.56 4.57
N GLN A 270 -7.30 -3.82 4.21
CA GLN A 270 -7.46 -4.23 2.80
C GLN A 270 -8.78 -3.71 2.20
N ALA A 271 -9.86 -3.63 2.97
CA ALA A 271 -11.08 -3.00 2.48
C ALA A 271 -10.87 -1.49 2.28
N VAL A 272 -10.20 -0.83 3.22
CA VAL A 272 -9.85 0.60 3.14
C VAL A 272 -8.94 0.87 1.94
N ILE A 273 -7.89 0.07 1.73
CA ILE A 273 -6.93 0.29 0.64
C ILE A 273 -7.59 0.18 -0.74
N LEU A 274 -8.55 -0.73 -0.93
CA LEU A 274 -9.25 -0.88 -2.20
C LEU A 274 -10.14 0.33 -2.49
N CYS A 275 -10.88 0.83 -1.51
CA CYS A 275 -11.71 2.03 -1.68
C CYS A 275 -10.84 3.27 -1.92
N ALA A 276 -9.74 3.40 -1.16
CA ALA A 276 -8.81 4.52 -1.31
C ALA A 276 -8.12 4.51 -2.68
N TYR A 277 -7.70 3.34 -3.18
CA TYR A 277 -7.12 3.17 -4.51
C TYR A 277 -8.11 3.50 -5.63
N GLU A 278 -9.35 3.00 -5.57
CA GLU A 278 -10.35 3.33 -6.59
C GLU A 278 -10.69 4.83 -6.60
N TRP A 279 -10.78 5.44 -5.42
CA TRP A 279 -10.90 6.90 -5.30
C TRP A 279 -9.71 7.62 -5.92
N SER A 280 -8.50 7.12 -5.71
CA SER A 280 -7.28 7.78 -6.16
C SER A 280 -7.08 7.76 -7.67
N LYS A 281 -7.67 6.81 -8.41
CA LYS A 281 -7.55 6.75 -9.88
C LYS A 281 -8.11 8.00 -10.58
N GLN A 282 -9.06 8.66 -9.92
CA GLN A 282 -9.66 9.91 -10.38
C GLN A 282 -9.09 11.13 -9.66
N ALA A 283 -8.31 10.91 -8.59
CA ALA A 283 -7.51 11.95 -7.98
C ALA A 283 -6.24 12.17 -8.81
N ASN A 284 -5.88 13.41 -9.10
CA ASN A 284 -4.63 13.75 -9.79
C ASN A 284 -3.41 13.57 -8.87
N LEU A 285 -3.15 12.34 -8.40
CA LEU A 285 -1.96 12.01 -7.63
C LEU A 285 -0.76 11.95 -8.57
N THR A 286 0.23 12.82 -8.36
CA THR A 286 1.42 12.88 -9.19
C THR A 286 2.41 11.79 -8.77
N GLN A 287 2.75 10.88 -9.68
CA GLN A 287 3.86 9.93 -9.50
C GLN A 287 5.05 10.33 -10.39
N PRO A 288 6.17 10.82 -9.83
CA PRO A 288 7.20 11.55 -10.58
C PRO A 288 8.21 10.66 -11.34
N THR A 289 8.02 9.34 -11.40
CA THR A 289 8.98 8.41 -12.04
C THR A 289 8.72 8.15 -13.52
N VAL A 290 7.74 8.81 -14.14
CA VAL A 290 7.57 8.73 -15.59
C VAL A 290 8.64 9.64 -16.23
N THR A 291 9.70 9.04 -16.75
CA THR A 291 10.61 9.74 -17.65
C THR A 291 9.83 10.07 -18.92
N GLU A 292 9.73 11.35 -19.26
CA GLU A 292 9.15 11.77 -20.52
C GLU A 292 9.99 11.20 -21.67
N LEU A 293 9.43 10.21 -22.37
CA LEU A 293 9.96 9.79 -23.66
C LEU A 293 9.65 10.92 -24.64
N GLY A 294 10.68 11.53 -25.23
CA GLY A 294 10.50 12.61 -26.20
C GLY A 294 9.57 12.20 -27.34
N GLU A 295 8.84 13.16 -27.91
CA GLU A 295 7.90 12.90 -28.99
C GLU A 295 8.60 12.23 -30.19
N PRO A 296 7.90 11.32 -30.91
CA PRO A 296 8.44 10.72 -32.13
C PRO A 296 8.88 11.80 -33.13
N ALA A 297 10.03 11.57 -33.77
CA ALA A 297 10.54 12.44 -34.81
C ALA A 297 9.54 12.52 -35.98
N PRO A 298 9.47 13.66 -36.69
CA PRO A 298 8.72 13.79 -37.93
C PRO A 298 9.06 12.68 -38.91
N GLN A 299 8.04 12.21 -39.63
CA GLN A 299 8.18 11.10 -40.58
C GLN A 299 9.27 11.36 -41.63
N GLU A 300 9.52 12.62 -42.00
CA GLU A 300 10.59 13.00 -42.92
C GLU A 300 11.99 12.61 -42.41
N GLU A 301 12.28 12.82 -41.12
CA GLU A 301 13.57 12.45 -40.55
C GLU A 301 13.75 10.92 -40.50
N LEU A 302 12.67 10.22 -40.15
CA LEU A 302 12.65 8.77 -40.09
C LEU A 302 12.80 8.15 -41.49
N GLU A 303 12.08 8.66 -42.50
CA GLU A 303 12.25 8.21 -43.89
C GLU A 303 13.64 8.53 -44.41
N GLY A 304 14.23 9.68 -44.03
CA GLY A 304 15.61 10.01 -44.34
C GLY A 304 16.61 9.00 -43.77
N MET A 305 16.39 8.52 -42.54
CA MET A 305 17.18 7.46 -41.91
C MET A 305 16.98 6.09 -42.59
N ILE A 306 15.73 5.73 -42.90
CA ILE A 306 15.38 4.47 -43.57
C ILE A 306 16.00 4.43 -44.97
N LEU A 307 15.90 5.52 -45.72
CA LEU A 307 16.53 5.66 -47.04
C LEU A 307 18.04 5.47 -46.94
N GLN A 308 18.69 6.15 -45.99
CA GLN A 308 20.12 6.01 -45.76
C GLN A 308 20.52 4.56 -45.49
N LEU A 309 19.79 3.85 -44.62
CA LEU A 309 20.04 2.44 -44.34
C LEU A 309 19.85 1.57 -45.59
N ASN A 310 18.75 1.76 -46.32
CA ASN A 310 18.47 1.00 -47.53
C ASN A 310 19.57 1.17 -48.59
N THR A 311 20.08 2.39 -48.80
CA THR A 311 21.20 2.64 -49.72
C THR A 311 22.47 1.89 -49.30
N LEU A 312 22.74 1.77 -47.99
CA LEU A 312 23.89 0.99 -47.51
C LEU A 312 23.70 -0.51 -47.73
N LEU A 313 22.50 -1.01 -47.41
CA LEU A 313 22.14 -2.43 -47.58
C LEU A 313 22.13 -2.86 -49.06
N GLU A 314 21.77 -1.97 -49.97
CA GLU A 314 21.86 -2.20 -51.42
C GLU A 314 23.30 -2.45 -51.87
N LYS A 315 24.26 -1.62 -51.42
CA LYS A 315 25.68 -1.74 -51.80
C LYS A 315 26.30 -3.08 -51.41
N VAL A 316 25.85 -3.65 -50.28
CA VAL A 316 26.37 -4.93 -49.76
C VAL A 316 25.54 -6.14 -50.23
N GLY A 317 24.56 -5.94 -51.11
CA GLY A 317 23.78 -7.01 -51.71
C GLY A 317 22.72 -7.65 -50.80
N TYR A 318 22.32 -6.99 -49.71
CA TYR A 318 21.36 -7.55 -48.73
C TYR A 318 19.98 -7.87 -49.35
N PHE A 319 19.58 -7.14 -50.39
CA PHE A 319 18.27 -7.30 -51.04
C PHE A 319 18.25 -8.34 -52.17
N PHE A 320 19.21 -9.25 -52.25
CA PHE A 320 19.22 -10.36 -53.21
C PHE A 320 18.51 -11.61 -52.64
N PRO A 321 17.65 -12.33 -53.39
CA PRO A 321 17.26 -12.11 -54.80
C PRO A 321 16.28 -10.93 -54.99
N PRO A 322 16.29 -10.28 -56.17
CA PRO A 322 15.57 -9.01 -56.42
C PRO A 322 14.05 -9.13 -56.23
N ASP A 323 13.48 -10.30 -56.51
CA ASP A 323 12.05 -10.60 -56.39
C ASP A 323 11.54 -10.46 -54.96
N ARG A 324 12.41 -10.63 -53.95
CA ARG A 324 12.07 -10.47 -52.52
C ARG A 324 12.37 -9.07 -51.98
N ALA A 325 13.12 -8.24 -52.72
CA ALA A 325 13.56 -6.92 -52.26
C ALA A 325 12.40 -6.01 -51.80
N PRO A 326 11.24 -5.93 -52.48
CA PRO A 326 10.14 -5.08 -52.04
C PRO A 326 9.57 -5.50 -50.69
N ALA A 327 9.37 -6.81 -50.48
CA ALA A 327 8.86 -7.35 -49.22
C ALA A 327 9.85 -7.13 -48.07
N THR A 328 11.15 -7.35 -48.30
CA THR A 328 12.20 -7.12 -47.29
C THR A 328 12.28 -5.65 -46.88
N LYS A 329 12.19 -4.71 -47.83
CA LYS A 329 12.18 -3.26 -47.54
C LYS A 329 10.96 -2.84 -46.71
N LEU A 330 9.78 -3.41 -46.99
CA LEU A 330 8.58 -3.17 -46.18
C LEU A 330 8.74 -3.70 -44.75
N THR A 331 9.30 -4.90 -44.60
CA THR A 331 9.58 -5.48 -43.26
C THR A 331 10.57 -4.63 -42.47
N LEU A 332 11.65 -4.15 -43.11
CA LEU A 332 12.61 -3.24 -42.47
C LEU A 332 11.96 -1.91 -42.08
N ARG A 333 11.14 -1.32 -42.94
CA ARG A 333 10.39 -0.10 -42.61
C ARG A 333 9.49 -0.31 -41.39
N ASN A 334 8.75 -1.42 -41.33
CA ASN A 334 7.89 -1.74 -40.19
C ASN A 334 8.70 -1.92 -38.89
N LEU A 335 9.85 -2.58 -38.96
CA LEU A 335 10.76 -2.75 -37.83
C LEU A 335 11.27 -1.40 -37.30
N LEU A 336 11.57 -0.47 -38.20
CA LEU A 336 12.16 0.84 -37.85
C LEU A 336 11.12 1.90 -37.46
N THR A 337 9.87 1.77 -37.91
CA THR A 337 8.77 2.69 -37.54
C THR A 337 8.12 2.32 -36.20
N LYS A 338 8.06 1.03 -35.85
CA LYS A 338 7.42 0.53 -34.63
C LYS A 338 7.93 1.15 -33.32
N PRO A 339 9.23 1.46 -33.11
CA PRO A 339 9.70 1.95 -31.82
C PRO A 339 9.34 3.41 -31.50
N GLY A 340 8.86 4.21 -32.46
CA GLY A 340 8.46 5.61 -32.21
C GLY A 340 9.64 6.52 -31.81
N TRP A 341 10.72 6.47 -32.58
CA TRP A 341 12.00 7.09 -32.27
C TRP A 341 11.86 8.60 -32.19
N ASN A 342 12.44 9.24 -31.17
CA ASN A 342 12.52 10.70 -31.10
C ASN A 342 13.65 11.25 -31.99
N HIS A 343 13.69 12.58 -32.16
CA HIS A 343 14.70 13.27 -32.97
C HIS A 343 16.15 12.89 -32.62
N LEU A 344 16.47 12.77 -31.34
CA LEU A 344 17.82 12.45 -30.89
C LEU A 344 18.22 11.02 -31.27
N GLU A 345 17.29 10.07 -31.14
CA GLU A 345 17.50 8.67 -31.49
C GLU A 345 17.68 8.49 -33.00
N VAL A 346 16.84 9.13 -33.81
CA VAL A 346 16.97 9.13 -35.29
C VAL A 346 18.31 9.73 -35.69
N ARG A 347 18.68 10.89 -35.13
CA ARG A 347 19.97 11.54 -35.40
C ARG A 347 21.15 10.66 -35.00
N THR A 348 21.06 9.97 -33.86
CA THR A 348 22.08 9.06 -33.37
C THR A 348 22.28 7.90 -34.34
N LEU A 349 21.19 7.25 -34.79
CA LEU A 349 21.31 6.15 -35.75
C LEU A 349 21.83 6.61 -37.11
N ARG A 350 21.38 7.78 -37.61
CA ARG A 350 21.96 8.36 -38.84
C ARG A 350 23.46 8.62 -38.70
N GLY A 351 23.92 9.01 -37.51
CA GLY A 351 25.34 9.11 -37.17
C GLY A 351 26.06 7.76 -37.26
N VAL A 352 25.48 6.69 -36.70
CA VAL A 352 26.00 5.31 -36.80
C VAL A 352 26.09 4.86 -38.26
N LEU A 353 25.01 5.03 -39.03
CA LEU A 353 24.97 4.66 -40.46
C LEU A 353 26.01 5.42 -41.29
N SER A 354 26.25 6.69 -40.97
CA SER A 354 27.27 7.51 -41.64
C SER A 354 28.68 6.97 -41.38
N HIS A 355 28.97 6.54 -40.15
CA HIS A 355 30.25 5.92 -39.80
C HIS A 355 30.43 4.54 -40.43
N LEU A 356 29.37 3.73 -40.52
CA LEU A 356 29.42 2.43 -41.21
C LEU A 356 29.72 2.58 -42.72
N ASN A 357 29.25 3.67 -43.35
CA ASN A 357 29.52 3.95 -44.76
C ASN A 357 30.94 4.49 -45.03
N ARG A 358 31.64 4.99 -44.00
CA ARG A 358 32.99 5.54 -44.08
C ARG A 358 33.81 5.08 -42.87
N PRO A 359 34.22 3.79 -42.84
CA PRO A 359 35.07 3.31 -41.76
C PRO A 359 36.36 4.16 -41.74
N ARG A 360 36.70 4.72 -40.58
CA ARG A 360 37.99 5.41 -40.40
C ARG A 360 39.10 4.40 -40.67
N GLU A 361 40.02 4.73 -41.58
CA GLU A 361 41.33 4.07 -41.62
C GLU A 361 41.98 4.30 -40.24
N ARG A 362 42.32 3.20 -39.56
CA ARG A 362 42.95 3.22 -38.24
C ARG A 362 44.45 3.34 -38.35
#